data_AF-A0A2W2G1A8-F1
#
_entry.id   AF-A0A2W2G1A8-F1
#
_cell.length_a   1.000
_cell.length_b   1.000
_cell.length_c   1.000
_cell.angle_alpha   90.00
_cell.angle_beta   90.00
_cell.angle_gamma   90.00
#
_symmetry.space_group_name_H-M   'P 1'
#
loop_
_entity.id
_entity.type
_entity.pdbx_description
1 polymer ?
#
loop_
_entity_poly.entity_id
_entity_poly.type
_entity_poly.pdbx_seq_one_letter_code
_entity_poly.pdbx_strand_id
1 'polypeptide(L)'
;MATIQGQERKHESRPVNDRRLGWLDALRGVAALMVVFEHALSPLFPEHRMPIKMVFEAGWYGVLVFFLVSGYIVPASLERRGSVPGFWISRFFRLYPMFAVSVAGMALLAALGWDALDGWWRTRPVALGLGHLTMLQNLFAMPNVVNVLWTLSFEMAFYLLLTAMYVLGVHRRGSRAALGFIAVAALGAGVLPSRLLTSAGPGEMLAVVLAVIALVSAGLLAVFSASGGVRRAGAIVIGLTVLTLLAVNQNYPGPWEGLFILATMFAGTVLYRAERAEISWKRASWMALVPLAGIWLAGGRPGFQAAVVAAWLTFLIGMTLRNRKMPAPLTWLGLVSYSIYLLHPLFLESAQWFWPDPAGLSISVRLGILAAVVALVLGLSALTWRFVEAPAQRLGKRLAGQWRGRREPVSGPSVR
;
A
#
# COMPACT_ATOMS: atom_id res chain seq x y z
N MET A 1 50.25 48.95 -5.61
CA MET A 1 49.44 49.03 -4.38
C MET A 1 48.12 48.33 -4.65
N ALA A 2 48.06 47.03 -4.34
CA ALA A 2 46.92 46.16 -4.62
C ALA A 2 46.11 45.93 -3.34
N THR A 3 44.81 46.14 -3.46
CA THR A 3 43.79 46.13 -2.41
C THR A 3 43.64 44.74 -1.78
N ILE A 4 43.71 44.69 -0.45
CA ILE A 4 43.41 43.52 0.38
C ILE A 4 41.88 43.33 0.41
N GLN A 5 41.37 42.33 -0.31
CA GLN A 5 40.01 41.81 -0.10
C GLN A 5 40.08 40.66 0.91
N GLY A 6 39.62 40.94 2.13
CA GLY A 6 39.38 39.93 3.17
C GLY A 6 38.27 38.98 2.73
N GLN A 7 38.56 37.68 2.83
CA GLN A 7 37.66 36.59 2.50
C GLN A 7 36.41 36.61 3.40
N GLU A 8 35.26 37.02 2.85
CA GLU A 8 33.96 36.57 3.34
C GLU A 8 33.81 35.07 3.01
N ARG A 9 34.10 34.23 4.00
CA ARG A 9 33.64 32.84 4.00
C ARG A 9 32.12 32.86 4.03
N LYS A 10 31.50 32.73 2.84
CA LYS A 10 30.09 32.39 2.68
C LYS A 10 29.78 31.23 3.61
N HIS A 11 28.91 31.49 4.58
CA HIS A 11 28.14 30.45 5.25
C HIS A 11 27.38 29.70 4.16
N GLU A 12 27.94 28.58 3.69
CA GLU A 12 27.17 27.57 2.97
C GLU A 12 26.09 27.09 3.94
N SER A 13 24.90 27.66 3.78
CA SER A 13 23.67 27.12 4.34
C SER A 13 23.61 25.66 3.91
N ARG A 14 23.88 24.76 4.85
CA ARG A 14 23.64 23.32 4.69
C ARG A 14 22.28 23.15 3.99
N PRO A 15 22.18 22.36 2.91
CA PRO A 15 20.93 22.18 2.20
C PRO A 15 19.89 21.76 3.23
N VAL A 16 18.77 22.51 3.28
CA VAL A 16 17.63 22.22 4.15
C VAL A 16 17.29 20.75 3.95
N ASN A 17 17.67 19.95 4.95
CA ASN A 17 17.49 18.51 4.96
C ASN A 17 16.04 18.25 4.59
N ASP A 18 15.80 17.50 3.50
CA ASP A 18 14.48 17.05 3.05
C ASP A 18 13.64 16.80 4.31
N ARG A 19 12.70 17.69 4.64
CA ARG A 19 11.79 17.48 5.78
C ARG A 19 10.95 16.27 5.39
N ARG A 20 11.48 15.07 5.66
CA ARG A 20 10.69 13.85 5.79
C ARG A 20 9.52 14.25 6.65
N LEU A 21 8.32 13.99 6.15
CA LEU A 21 7.09 14.28 6.84
C LEU A 21 7.06 13.35 8.06
N GLY A 22 7.75 13.73 9.13
CA GLY A 22 8.02 12.86 10.27
C GLY A 22 6.74 12.38 10.93
N TRP A 23 5.67 13.17 10.85
CA TRP A 23 4.33 12.76 11.28
C TRP A 23 3.79 11.57 10.47
N LEU A 24 3.99 11.53 9.15
CA LEU A 24 3.60 10.37 8.33
C LEU A 24 4.43 9.14 8.67
N ASP A 25 5.74 9.30 8.88
CA ASP A 25 6.59 8.20 9.33
C ASP A 25 6.10 7.69 10.71
N ALA A 26 5.80 8.58 11.66
CA ALA A 26 5.25 8.18 12.96
C ALA A 26 3.91 7.42 12.85
N LEU A 27 2.98 7.88 12.01
CA LEU A 27 1.71 7.19 11.76
C LEU A 27 1.94 5.77 11.19
N ARG A 28 2.87 5.63 10.24
CA ARG A 28 3.26 4.32 9.68
C ARG A 28 3.87 3.40 10.73
N GLY A 29 4.66 3.95 11.65
CA GLY A 29 5.26 3.20 12.75
C GLY A 29 4.20 2.62 13.68
N VAL A 30 3.23 3.44 14.11
CA VAL A 30 2.09 3.00 14.92
C VAL A 30 1.27 1.94 14.17
N ALA A 31 0.96 2.19 12.90
CA ALA A 31 0.21 1.26 12.06
C ALA A 31 0.90 -0.12 11.95
N ALA A 32 2.23 -0.14 11.72
CA ALA A 32 2.99 -1.38 11.64
C ALA A 32 2.89 -2.20 12.93
N LEU A 33 3.02 -1.56 14.09
CA LEU A 33 2.93 -2.24 15.38
C LEU A 33 1.54 -2.81 15.65
N MET A 34 0.48 -2.09 15.29
CA MET A 34 -0.89 -2.59 15.44
C MET A 34 -1.20 -3.80 14.55
N VAL A 35 -0.61 -3.85 13.34
CA VAL A 35 -0.70 -5.03 12.46
C VAL A 35 0.06 -6.22 13.06
N VAL A 36 1.27 -6.00 13.60
CA VAL A 36 2.04 -7.05 14.29
C VAL A 36 1.27 -7.60 15.49
N PHE A 37 0.67 -6.71 16.30
CA PHE A 37 -0.17 -7.08 17.42
C PHE A 37 -1.35 -7.97 17.00
N GLU A 38 -2.11 -7.55 15.98
CA GLU A 38 -3.24 -8.33 15.44
C GLU A 38 -2.81 -9.74 15.02
N HIS A 39 -1.68 -9.86 14.32
CA HIS A 39 -1.18 -11.13 13.81
C HIS A 39 -0.60 -12.01 14.91
N ALA A 40 -0.12 -11.43 16.02
CA ALA A 40 0.35 -12.18 17.17
C ALA A 40 -0.79 -12.85 17.97
N LEU A 41 -2.04 -12.37 17.82
CA LEU A 41 -3.18 -12.97 18.52
C LEU A 41 -3.44 -14.42 18.09
N SER A 42 -3.36 -14.73 16.79
CA SER A 42 -3.60 -16.11 16.32
C SER A 42 -2.62 -17.17 16.87
N PRO A 43 -1.30 -16.96 16.77
CA PRO A 43 -0.31 -17.94 17.18
C PRO A 43 -0.05 -17.98 18.68
N LEU A 44 -0.29 -16.89 19.44
CA LEU A 44 0.11 -16.80 20.85
C LEU A 44 -1.08 -16.63 21.82
N PHE A 45 -2.17 -16.01 21.38
CA PHE A 45 -3.34 -15.70 22.23
C PHE A 45 -4.67 -16.04 21.53
N PRO A 46 -4.83 -17.28 21.00
CA PRO A 46 -6.00 -17.66 20.21
C PRO A 46 -7.32 -17.43 20.96
N GLU A 47 -7.35 -17.61 22.27
CA GLU A 47 -8.50 -17.40 23.15
C GLU A 47 -8.94 -15.92 23.22
N HIS A 48 -8.02 -14.99 23.02
CA HIS A 48 -8.29 -13.55 23.07
C HIS A 48 -8.53 -12.94 21.69
N ARG A 49 -8.23 -13.67 20.61
CA ARG A 49 -8.36 -13.18 19.22
C ARG A 49 -9.77 -12.67 18.92
N MET A 50 -10.80 -13.47 19.17
CA MET A 50 -12.18 -13.07 18.85
C MET A 50 -12.71 -11.98 19.78
N PRO A 51 -12.59 -12.08 21.13
CA PRO A 51 -13.00 -11.01 22.02
C PRO A 51 -12.38 -9.65 21.69
N ILE A 52 -11.07 -9.62 21.38
CA ILE A 52 -10.38 -8.37 21.00
C ILE A 52 -10.92 -7.85 19.67
N LYS A 53 -11.03 -8.70 18.63
CA LYS A 53 -11.53 -8.29 17.32
C LYS A 53 -12.99 -7.82 17.33
N MET A 54 -13.82 -8.30 18.25
CA MET A 54 -15.19 -7.80 18.42
C MET A 54 -15.22 -6.34 18.86
N VAL A 55 -14.22 -5.90 19.63
CA VAL A 55 -14.12 -4.53 20.14
C VAL A 55 -13.28 -3.64 19.21
N PHE A 56 -12.19 -4.18 18.66
CA PHE A 56 -11.25 -3.42 17.85
C PHE A 56 -10.42 -4.31 16.91
N GLU A 57 -10.60 -4.15 15.60
CA GLU A 57 -9.80 -4.86 14.59
C GLU A 57 -8.48 -4.10 14.31
N ALA A 58 -7.46 -4.36 15.12
CA ALA A 58 -6.18 -3.64 15.09
C ALA A 58 -5.46 -3.73 13.73
N GLY A 59 -5.59 -4.86 13.03
CA GLY A 59 -5.05 -5.04 11.69
C GLY A 59 -5.67 -4.07 10.68
N TRP A 60 -7.00 -3.95 10.67
CA TRP A 60 -7.72 -3.02 9.79
C TRP A 60 -7.40 -1.57 10.11
N TYR A 61 -7.28 -1.22 11.39
CA TYR A 61 -6.82 0.10 11.80
C TYR A 61 -5.47 0.43 11.14
N GLY A 62 -4.47 -0.45 11.29
CA GLY A 62 -3.13 -0.22 10.74
C GLY A 62 -3.14 -0.12 9.21
N VAL A 63 -3.87 -1.01 8.54
CA VAL A 63 -3.99 -1.03 7.08
C VAL A 63 -4.64 0.25 6.54
N LEU A 64 -5.71 0.74 7.17
CA LEU A 64 -6.37 1.99 6.76
C LEU A 64 -5.46 3.21 6.96
N VAL A 65 -4.68 3.26 8.05
CA VAL A 65 -3.67 4.31 8.24
C VAL A 65 -2.61 4.26 7.14
N PHE A 66 -2.10 3.07 6.78
CA PHE A 66 -1.16 2.93 5.65
C PHE A 66 -1.76 3.44 4.34
N PHE A 67 -3.01 3.10 4.05
CA PHE A 67 -3.68 3.52 2.81
C PHE A 67 -3.98 5.03 2.77
N LEU A 68 -4.37 5.64 3.88
CA LEU A 68 -4.49 7.11 3.98
C LEU A 68 -3.14 7.79 3.72
N VAL A 69 -2.06 7.29 4.35
CA VAL A 69 -0.70 7.80 4.14
C VAL A 69 -0.25 7.63 2.69
N SER A 70 -0.44 6.45 2.09
CA SER A 70 -0.10 6.21 0.68
C SER A 70 -0.89 7.13 -0.25
N GLY A 71 -2.20 7.25 -0.05
CA GLY A 71 -3.09 8.15 -0.78
C GLY A 71 -2.67 9.62 -0.71
N TYR A 72 -2.14 10.05 0.43
CA TYR A 72 -1.66 11.40 0.67
C TYR A 72 -0.31 11.70 -0.01
N ILE A 73 0.64 10.75 -0.06
CA ILE A 73 2.01 11.01 -0.59
C ILE A 73 2.23 10.61 -2.04
N VAL A 74 1.53 9.59 -2.54
CA VAL A 74 1.83 8.96 -3.83
C VAL A 74 1.47 9.88 -5.02
N PRO A 75 0.29 10.52 -5.08
CA PRO A 75 -0.02 11.51 -6.12
C PRO A 75 0.97 12.67 -6.13
N ALA A 76 1.30 13.20 -4.96
CA ALA A 76 2.32 14.24 -4.80
C ALA A 76 3.70 13.78 -5.29
N SER A 77 4.02 12.48 -5.20
CA SER A 77 5.25 11.91 -5.76
C SER A 77 5.23 11.81 -7.28
N LEU A 78 4.06 11.58 -7.90
CA LEU A 78 3.93 11.53 -9.35
C LEU A 78 4.01 12.95 -9.94
N GLU A 79 3.24 13.88 -9.39
CA GLU A 79 3.21 15.29 -9.83
C GLU A 79 4.56 15.99 -9.68
N ARG A 80 5.25 15.83 -8.53
CA ARG A 80 6.59 16.42 -8.33
C ARG A 80 7.64 15.90 -9.29
N ARG A 81 7.46 14.68 -9.82
CA ARG A 81 8.39 14.10 -10.81
C ARG A 81 8.05 14.53 -12.22
N GLY A 82 6.76 14.67 -12.55
CA GLY A 82 6.28 15.05 -13.88
C GLY A 82 6.54 14.01 -14.97
N SER A 83 6.89 12.78 -14.60
CA SER A 83 7.27 11.69 -15.51
C SER A 83 6.69 10.36 -15.03
N VAL A 84 5.90 9.71 -15.88
CA VAL A 84 5.31 8.40 -15.58
C VAL A 84 6.38 7.31 -15.49
N PRO A 85 7.37 7.21 -16.41
CA PRO A 85 8.49 6.27 -16.25
C PRO A 85 9.26 6.47 -14.93
N GLY A 86 9.60 7.73 -14.60
CA GLY A 86 10.30 8.04 -13.36
C GLY A 86 9.50 7.71 -12.09
N PHE A 87 8.17 7.76 -12.17
CA PHE A 87 7.29 7.29 -11.10
C PHE A 87 7.38 5.77 -10.93
N TRP A 88 7.20 4.98 -11.99
CA TRP A 88 7.24 3.52 -11.94
C TRP A 88 8.60 2.98 -11.50
N ILE A 89 9.71 3.55 -11.98
CA ILE A 89 11.06 3.22 -11.51
C ILE A 89 11.15 3.43 -9.99
N SER A 90 10.68 4.58 -9.50
CA SER A 90 10.70 4.85 -8.07
C SER A 90 9.83 3.89 -7.25
N ARG A 91 8.71 3.41 -7.79
CA ARG A 91 7.81 2.46 -7.11
C ARG A 91 8.37 1.05 -7.13
N PHE A 92 8.94 0.61 -8.26
CA PHE A 92 9.60 -0.68 -8.39
C PHE A 92 10.68 -0.87 -7.32
N PHE A 93 11.63 0.06 -7.25
CA PHE A 93 12.72 0.03 -6.26
C PHE A 93 12.27 0.29 -4.82
N ARG A 94 11.03 0.75 -4.61
CA ARG A 94 10.43 0.89 -3.28
C ARG A 94 9.79 -0.42 -2.81
N LEU A 95 9.13 -1.16 -3.71
CA LEU A 95 8.30 -2.31 -3.36
C LEU A 95 8.99 -3.66 -3.57
N TYR A 96 9.54 -3.91 -4.77
CA TYR A 96 10.01 -5.23 -5.20
C TYR A 96 11.19 -5.80 -4.39
N PRO A 97 12.20 -5.02 -3.96
CA PRO A 97 13.34 -5.58 -3.22
C PRO A 97 12.92 -6.28 -1.93
N MET A 98 12.09 -5.64 -1.11
CA MET A 98 11.62 -6.26 0.14
C MET A 98 10.54 -7.31 -0.10
N PHE A 99 9.71 -7.15 -1.14
CA PHE A 99 8.80 -8.20 -1.57
C PHE A 99 9.55 -9.49 -1.92
N ALA A 100 10.65 -9.40 -2.67
CA ALA A 100 11.48 -10.54 -3.02
C ALA A 100 12.10 -11.20 -1.77
N VAL A 101 12.55 -10.40 -0.79
CA VAL A 101 13.04 -10.91 0.50
C VAL A 101 11.93 -11.67 1.24
N SER A 102 10.71 -11.15 1.31
CA SER A 102 9.61 -11.85 2.00
C SER A 102 9.21 -13.15 1.29
N VAL A 103 9.17 -13.16 -0.04
CA VAL A 103 8.85 -14.36 -0.82
C VAL A 103 9.95 -15.40 -0.67
N ALA A 104 11.23 -14.98 -0.71
CA ALA A 104 12.36 -15.87 -0.49
C ALA A 104 12.38 -16.46 0.93
N GLY A 105 12.05 -15.65 1.95
CA GLY A 105 11.88 -16.11 3.32
C GLY A 105 10.78 -17.17 3.44
N MET A 106 9.65 -16.96 2.77
CA MET A 106 8.56 -17.94 2.75
C MET A 106 8.93 -19.24 2.03
N ALA A 107 9.62 -19.12 0.89
CA ALA A 107 10.13 -20.26 0.15
C ALA A 107 11.14 -21.07 0.98
N LEU A 108 11.99 -20.40 1.77
CA LEU A 108 12.92 -21.05 2.70
C LEU A 108 12.17 -21.80 3.80
N LEU A 109 11.15 -21.19 4.42
CA LEU A 109 10.33 -21.88 5.43
C LEU A 109 9.66 -23.13 4.84
N ALA A 110 9.09 -23.03 3.64
CA ALA A 110 8.51 -24.16 2.94
C ALA A 110 9.54 -25.27 2.65
N ALA A 111 10.75 -24.91 2.22
CA ALA A 111 11.84 -25.87 2.00
C ALA A 111 12.33 -26.56 3.29
N LEU A 112 12.18 -25.89 4.44
CA LEU A 112 12.47 -26.46 5.76
C LEU A 112 11.34 -27.33 6.33
N GLY A 113 10.28 -27.57 5.55
CA GLY A 113 9.17 -28.45 5.93
C GLY A 113 7.96 -27.73 6.54
N TRP A 114 7.91 -26.39 6.51
CA TRP A 114 6.71 -25.66 6.89
C TRP A 114 5.65 -25.74 5.78
N ASP A 115 4.78 -26.74 5.86
CA ASP A 115 3.75 -27.06 4.85
C ASP A 115 2.53 -26.12 4.95
N ALA A 116 2.77 -24.83 4.81
CA ALA A 116 1.72 -23.80 4.79
C ALA A 116 1.38 -23.31 3.37
N LEU A 117 2.06 -23.84 2.34
CA LEU A 117 1.74 -23.49 0.96
C LEU A 117 0.43 -24.16 0.56
N ASP A 118 -0.57 -23.32 0.26
CA ASP A 118 -1.86 -23.73 -0.25
C ASP A 118 -1.73 -24.73 -1.42
N GLY A 119 -2.59 -25.76 -1.47
CA GLY A 119 -2.62 -26.75 -2.56
C GLY A 119 -2.77 -26.14 -3.96
N TRP A 120 -3.20 -24.88 -4.06
CA TRP A 120 -3.18 -24.11 -5.30
C TRP A 120 -1.78 -23.98 -5.90
N TRP A 121 -0.73 -23.86 -5.09
CA TRP A 121 0.65 -23.77 -5.58
C TRP A 121 1.10 -25.03 -6.33
N ARG A 122 0.53 -26.19 -5.98
CA ARG A 122 0.83 -27.47 -6.65
C ARG A 122 0.16 -27.57 -8.03
N THR A 123 -1.02 -26.98 -8.18
CA THR A 123 -1.86 -27.12 -9.39
C THR A 123 -1.79 -25.93 -10.34
N ARG A 124 -1.37 -24.75 -9.85
CA ARG A 124 -1.38 -23.47 -10.58
C ARG A 124 -0.08 -22.65 -10.42
N PRO A 125 1.13 -23.26 -10.37
CA PRO A 125 2.35 -22.55 -9.97
C PRO A 125 2.68 -21.35 -10.86
N VAL A 126 2.48 -21.47 -12.18
CA VAL A 126 2.75 -20.39 -13.13
C VAL A 126 1.80 -19.21 -12.92
N ALA A 127 0.49 -19.47 -12.81
CA ALA A 127 -0.50 -18.42 -12.62
C ALA A 127 -0.27 -17.67 -11.31
N LEU A 128 -0.02 -18.39 -10.21
CA LEU A 128 0.25 -17.77 -8.91
C LEU A 128 1.59 -17.01 -8.93
N GLY A 129 2.65 -17.56 -9.52
CA GLY A 129 3.92 -16.87 -9.67
C GLY A 129 3.77 -15.53 -10.39
N LEU A 130 3.10 -15.53 -11.55
CA LEU A 130 2.83 -14.32 -12.32
C LEU A 130 1.90 -13.33 -11.58
N GLY A 131 0.87 -13.83 -10.90
CA GLY A 131 -0.04 -13.03 -10.09
C GLY A 131 0.69 -12.28 -8.96
N HIS A 132 1.63 -12.94 -8.28
CA HIS A 132 2.43 -12.33 -7.23
C HIS A 132 3.50 -11.40 -7.80
N LEU A 133 4.14 -11.73 -8.93
CA LEU A 133 5.10 -10.86 -9.59
C LEU A 133 4.49 -9.55 -10.07
N THR A 134 3.21 -9.54 -10.44
CA THR A 134 2.48 -8.29 -10.76
C THR A 134 1.96 -7.56 -9.52
N MET A 135 2.02 -8.20 -8.36
CA MET A 135 1.33 -7.81 -7.13
C MET A 135 -0.19 -7.74 -7.27
N LEU A 136 -0.81 -8.36 -8.27
CA LEU A 136 -2.27 -8.32 -8.49
C LEU A 136 -3.01 -9.58 -8.02
N GLN A 137 -2.35 -10.45 -7.24
CA GLN A 137 -2.87 -11.76 -6.85
C GLN A 137 -4.27 -11.72 -6.22
N ASN A 138 -4.62 -10.68 -5.45
CA ASN A 138 -5.97 -10.57 -4.86
C ASN A 138 -7.04 -10.14 -5.86
N LEU A 139 -6.65 -9.45 -6.94
CA LEU A 139 -7.51 -9.14 -8.09
C LEU A 139 -7.62 -10.32 -9.07
N PHE A 140 -6.81 -11.36 -8.89
CA PHE A 140 -6.94 -12.65 -9.56
C PHE A 140 -7.60 -13.71 -8.67
N ALA A 141 -8.16 -13.31 -7.52
CA ALA A 141 -8.78 -14.20 -6.54
C ALA A 141 -7.85 -15.33 -6.04
N MET A 142 -6.54 -15.10 -6.00
CA MET A 142 -5.54 -16.08 -5.58
C MET A 142 -5.25 -16.02 -4.07
N PRO A 143 -4.80 -17.13 -3.46
CA PRO A 143 -4.21 -17.11 -2.13
C PRO A 143 -2.88 -16.35 -2.15
N ASN A 144 -2.49 -15.80 -1.00
CA ASN A 144 -1.24 -15.05 -0.87
C ASN A 144 -0.12 -15.96 -0.36
N VAL A 145 1.07 -15.89 -0.98
CA VAL A 145 2.26 -16.60 -0.49
C VAL A 145 2.65 -16.13 0.91
N VAL A 146 2.56 -14.83 1.18
CA VAL A 146 2.70 -14.23 2.51
C VAL A 146 1.42 -13.48 2.80
N ASN A 147 0.76 -13.80 3.91
CA ASN A 147 -0.65 -13.43 4.14
C ASN A 147 -0.95 -11.95 3.86
N VAL A 148 -0.08 -11.02 4.28
CA VAL A 148 -0.24 -9.56 4.20
C VAL A 148 -0.03 -8.97 2.82
N LEU A 149 0.41 -9.74 1.83
CA LEU A 149 0.65 -9.25 0.48
C LEU A 149 -0.63 -8.77 -0.20
N TRP A 150 -1.81 -9.12 0.32
CA TRP A 150 -3.09 -8.67 -0.19
C TRP A 150 -3.20 -7.14 -0.28
N THR A 151 -2.59 -6.40 0.64
CA THR A 151 -2.63 -4.93 0.60
C THR A 151 -1.84 -4.36 -0.58
N LEU A 152 -0.80 -5.06 -1.04
CA LEU A 152 0.00 -4.64 -2.19
C LEU A 152 -0.81 -4.66 -3.48
N SER A 153 -1.81 -5.55 -3.61
CA SER A 153 -2.70 -5.56 -4.79
C SER A 153 -3.53 -4.30 -4.90
N PHE A 154 -4.07 -3.81 -3.80
CA PHE A 154 -4.83 -2.56 -3.80
C PHE A 154 -3.92 -1.34 -3.97
N GLU A 155 -2.69 -1.39 -3.43
CA GLU A 155 -1.70 -0.34 -3.68
C GLU A 155 -1.24 -0.29 -5.16
N MET A 156 -1.01 -1.45 -5.79
CA MET A 156 -0.68 -1.55 -7.21
C MET A 156 -1.84 -1.09 -8.10
N ALA A 157 -3.07 -1.50 -7.78
CA ALA A 157 -4.28 -1.02 -8.45
C ALA A 157 -4.40 0.51 -8.37
N PHE A 158 -4.16 1.08 -7.19
CA PHE A 158 -4.14 2.53 -7.01
C PHE A 158 -3.05 3.20 -7.86
N TYR A 159 -1.86 2.62 -7.99
CA TYR A 159 -0.78 3.18 -8.84
C TYR A 159 -1.13 3.17 -10.33
N LEU A 160 -1.76 2.08 -10.80
CA LEU A 160 -2.24 1.94 -12.17
C LEU A 160 -3.36 2.93 -12.48
N LEU A 161 -4.35 3.05 -11.60
CA LEU A 161 -5.44 4.02 -11.74
C LEU A 161 -4.94 5.47 -11.68
N LEU A 162 -4.02 5.78 -10.76
CA LEU A 162 -3.41 7.10 -10.67
C LEU A 162 -2.62 7.43 -11.94
N THR A 163 -1.91 6.46 -12.52
CA THR A 163 -1.22 6.61 -13.81
C THR A 163 -2.22 6.95 -14.92
N ALA A 164 -3.30 6.18 -15.04
CA ALA A 164 -4.35 6.43 -16.02
C ALA A 164 -4.96 7.83 -15.84
N MET A 165 -5.33 8.19 -14.61
CA MET A 165 -5.90 9.51 -14.31
C MET A 165 -4.93 10.66 -14.59
N TYR A 166 -3.63 10.47 -14.32
CA TYR A 166 -2.61 11.48 -14.58
C TYR A 166 -2.48 11.76 -16.08
N VAL A 167 -2.37 10.71 -16.88
CA VAL A 167 -2.26 10.78 -18.34
C VAL A 167 -3.50 11.38 -18.99
N LEU A 168 -4.69 11.04 -18.49
CA LEU A 168 -5.97 11.58 -18.97
C LEU A 168 -6.24 13.01 -18.46
N GLY A 169 -5.34 13.60 -17.66
CA GLY A 169 -5.51 14.96 -17.12
C GLY A 169 -6.61 15.08 -16.05
N VAL A 170 -7.11 13.96 -15.51
CA VAL A 170 -8.18 13.91 -14.51
C VAL A 170 -7.68 13.61 -13.09
N HIS A 171 -6.36 13.51 -12.87
CA HIS A 171 -5.74 13.26 -11.55
C HIS A 171 -6.14 14.27 -10.45
N ARG A 172 -6.58 15.48 -10.84
CA ARG A 172 -7.13 16.48 -9.92
C ARG A 172 -8.54 16.17 -9.43
N ARG A 173 -9.25 15.23 -10.06
CA ARG A 173 -10.62 14.81 -9.72
C ARG A 173 -10.67 13.73 -8.61
N GLY A 174 -9.70 13.73 -7.71
CA GLY A 174 -9.59 12.73 -6.62
C GLY A 174 -10.87 12.60 -5.79
N SER A 175 -11.59 13.69 -5.54
CA SER A 175 -12.87 13.65 -4.82
C SER A 175 -13.95 12.84 -5.55
N ARG A 176 -14.02 12.93 -6.89
CA ARG A 176 -14.98 12.14 -7.68
C ARG A 176 -14.62 10.67 -7.68
N ALA A 177 -13.32 10.35 -7.74
CA ALA A 177 -12.86 8.97 -7.64
C ALA A 177 -13.21 8.37 -6.28
N ALA A 178 -12.87 9.06 -5.17
CA ALA A 178 -13.20 8.61 -3.81
C ALA A 178 -14.71 8.37 -3.63
N LEU A 179 -15.54 9.34 -4.02
CA LEU A 179 -17.00 9.23 -3.90
C LEU A 179 -17.58 8.16 -4.84
N GLY A 180 -17.03 8.01 -6.05
CA GLY A 180 -17.44 6.99 -7.00
C GLY A 180 -17.17 5.58 -6.48
N PHE A 181 -15.97 5.32 -5.94
CA PHE A 181 -15.64 4.03 -5.33
C PHE A 181 -16.54 3.69 -4.15
N ILE A 182 -16.89 4.68 -3.31
CA ILE A 182 -17.85 4.47 -2.21
C ILE A 182 -19.26 4.25 -2.70
N ALA A 183 -19.72 4.97 -3.71
CA ALA A 183 -21.04 4.74 -4.29
C ALA A 183 -21.14 3.32 -4.84
N VAL A 184 -20.13 2.84 -5.58
CA VAL A 184 -20.10 1.47 -6.09
C VAL A 184 -19.99 0.45 -4.95
N ALA A 185 -19.21 0.71 -3.91
CA ALA A 185 -19.14 -0.16 -2.74
C ALA A 185 -20.50 -0.28 -2.04
N ALA A 186 -21.19 0.84 -1.82
CA ALA A 186 -22.49 0.89 -1.16
C ALA A 186 -23.59 0.20 -1.99
N LEU A 187 -23.61 0.42 -3.30
CA LEU A 187 -24.62 -0.13 -4.21
C LEU A 187 -24.33 -1.59 -4.62
N GLY A 188 -23.05 -1.98 -4.62
CA GLY A 188 -22.59 -3.29 -5.08
C GLY A 188 -22.31 -4.29 -3.96
N ALA A 189 -22.35 -3.89 -2.69
CA ALA A 189 -22.16 -4.78 -1.56
C ALA A 189 -23.16 -5.96 -1.61
N GLY A 190 -22.63 -7.18 -1.61
CA GLY A 190 -23.43 -8.40 -1.71
C GLY A 190 -23.86 -8.80 -3.14
N VAL A 191 -23.63 -7.96 -4.15
CA VAL A 191 -24.00 -8.22 -5.56
C VAL A 191 -22.79 -8.46 -6.45
N LEU A 192 -21.68 -7.76 -6.18
CA LEU A 192 -20.47 -7.87 -7.01
C LEU A 192 -19.87 -9.28 -6.90
N PRO A 193 -19.61 -9.95 -8.05
CA PRO A 193 -18.98 -11.26 -8.02
C PRO A 193 -17.51 -11.14 -7.60
N SER A 194 -17.03 -12.11 -6.83
CA SER A 194 -15.66 -12.08 -6.28
C SER A 194 -14.64 -12.85 -7.14
N ARG A 195 -15.10 -13.73 -8.04
CA ARG A 195 -14.24 -14.64 -8.83
C ARG A 195 -14.75 -14.90 -10.25
N LEU A 196 -15.50 -13.95 -10.85
CA LEU A 196 -16.19 -14.18 -12.12
C LEU A 196 -15.26 -14.66 -13.25
N LEU A 197 -14.03 -14.15 -13.28
CA LEU A 197 -13.08 -14.41 -14.36
C LEU A 197 -12.17 -15.61 -14.08
N THR A 198 -12.14 -16.10 -12.84
CA THR A 198 -11.11 -17.05 -12.37
C THR A 198 -11.71 -18.31 -11.74
N SER A 199 -13.00 -18.57 -11.95
CA SER A 199 -13.74 -19.63 -11.27
C SER A 199 -13.70 -21.01 -11.95
N ALA A 200 -13.47 -21.12 -13.26
CA ALA A 200 -13.70 -22.37 -13.99
C ALA A 200 -12.45 -23.28 -14.15
N GLY A 201 -11.31 -22.91 -13.54
CA GLY A 201 -10.18 -23.84 -13.33
C GLY A 201 -8.78 -23.26 -13.58
N PRO A 202 -7.73 -24.11 -13.47
CA PRO A 202 -6.33 -23.69 -13.64
C PRO A 202 -6.02 -23.01 -14.98
N GLY A 203 -6.55 -23.56 -16.09
CA GLY A 203 -6.29 -23.05 -17.44
C GLY A 203 -6.91 -21.68 -17.70
N GLU A 204 -8.17 -21.49 -17.32
CA GLU A 204 -8.86 -20.19 -17.42
C GLU A 204 -8.17 -19.13 -16.55
N MET A 205 -7.81 -19.48 -15.31
CA MET A 205 -7.06 -18.57 -14.44
C MET A 205 -5.76 -18.12 -15.09
N LEU A 206 -4.98 -19.04 -15.65
CA LEU A 206 -3.74 -18.70 -16.35
C LEU A 206 -4.02 -17.80 -17.56
N ALA A 207 -5.05 -18.09 -18.36
CA ALA A 207 -5.43 -17.26 -19.50
C ALA A 207 -5.79 -15.83 -19.08
N VAL A 208 -6.58 -15.66 -18.01
CA VAL A 208 -6.94 -14.35 -17.47
C VAL A 208 -5.73 -13.59 -16.94
N VAL A 209 -4.84 -14.28 -16.21
CA VAL A 209 -3.59 -13.67 -15.71
C VAL A 209 -2.73 -13.18 -16.87
N LEU A 210 -2.52 -14.00 -17.90
CA LEU A 210 -1.75 -13.62 -19.08
C LEU A 210 -2.40 -12.47 -19.86
N ALA A 211 -3.72 -12.50 -20.04
CA ALA A 211 -4.47 -11.44 -20.69
C ALA A 211 -4.34 -10.11 -19.95
N VAL A 212 -4.49 -10.12 -18.62
CA VAL A 212 -4.33 -8.91 -17.79
C VAL A 212 -2.90 -8.41 -17.84
N ILE A 213 -1.89 -9.28 -17.75
CA ILE A 213 -0.49 -8.91 -17.89
C ILE A 213 -0.23 -8.25 -19.25
N ALA A 214 -0.75 -8.83 -20.33
CA ALA A 214 -0.61 -8.29 -21.67
C ALA A 214 -1.26 -6.91 -21.78
N LEU A 215 -2.50 -6.74 -21.31
CA LEU A 215 -3.23 -5.47 -21.36
C LEU A 215 -2.55 -4.38 -20.53
N VAL A 216 -2.14 -4.69 -19.30
CA VAL A 216 -1.44 -3.73 -18.42
C VAL A 216 -0.07 -3.37 -18.99
N SER A 217 0.68 -4.34 -19.49
CA SER A 217 2.02 -4.10 -20.07
C SER A 217 1.92 -3.26 -21.35
N ALA A 218 1.00 -3.62 -22.27
CA ALA A 218 0.73 -2.85 -23.47
C ALA A 218 0.26 -1.43 -23.13
N GLY A 219 -0.62 -1.29 -22.14
CA GLY A 219 -1.07 0.00 -21.64
C GLY A 219 0.06 0.87 -21.08
N LEU A 220 0.96 0.29 -20.29
CA LEU A 220 2.13 0.99 -19.72
C LEU A 220 3.12 1.42 -20.83
N LEU A 221 3.41 0.54 -21.78
CA LEU A 221 4.23 0.87 -22.95
C LEU A 221 3.61 2.00 -23.78
N ALA A 222 2.28 1.95 -24.00
CA ALA A 222 1.55 2.98 -24.71
C ALA A 222 1.55 4.32 -23.97
N VAL A 223 1.47 4.31 -22.63
CA VAL A 223 1.57 5.53 -21.80
C VAL A 223 2.96 6.20 -21.93
N PHE A 224 4.01 5.44 -22.26
CA PHE A 224 5.35 5.98 -22.51
C PHE A 224 5.55 6.49 -23.94
N SER A 225 4.55 6.35 -24.83
CA SER A 225 4.62 6.81 -26.21
C SER A 225 4.62 8.34 -26.32
N ALA A 226 5.33 8.85 -27.34
CA ALA A 226 5.30 10.27 -27.69
C ALA A 226 3.94 10.70 -28.31
N SER A 227 3.18 9.76 -28.87
CA SER A 227 1.87 10.06 -29.45
C SER A 227 0.81 10.25 -28.36
N GLY A 228 0.19 11.44 -28.33
CA GLY A 228 -0.86 11.75 -27.36
C GLY A 228 -2.08 10.81 -27.44
N GLY A 229 -2.44 10.35 -28.65
CA GLY A 229 -3.54 9.39 -28.84
C GLY A 229 -3.23 8.01 -28.25
N VAL A 230 -2.04 7.47 -28.57
CA VAL A 230 -1.57 6.18 -28.05
C VAL A 230 -1.46 6.21 -26.53
N ARG A 231 -0.91 7.30 -25.98
CA ARG A 231 -0.77 7.51 -24.54
C ARG A 231 -2.13 7.53 -23.82
N ARG A 232 -3.15 8.19 -24.38
CA ARG A 232 -4.51 8.17 -23.83
C ARG A 232 -5.17 6.79 -23.96
N ALA A 233 -5.00 6.11 -25.09
CA ALA A 233 -5.52 4.75 -25.27
C ALA A 233 -4.91 3.78 -24.24
N GLY A 234 -3.61 3.84 -24.01
CA GLY A 234 -2.93 3.05 -22.98
C GLY A 234 -3.47 3.31 -21.58
N ALA A 235 -3.71 4.58 -21.23
CA ALA A 235 -4.33 4.95 -19.96
C ALA A 235 -5.76 4.41 -19.80
N ILE A 236 -6.56 4.43 -20.88
CA ILE A 236 -7.91 3.85 -20.88
C ILE A 236 -7.85 2.33 -20.69
N VAL A 237 -6.97 1.64 -21.42
CA VAL A 237 -6.78 0.18 -21.26
C VAL A 237 -6.42 -0.16 -19.82
N ILE A 238 -5.42 0.49 -19.23
CA ILE A 238 -5.05 0.28 -17.82
C ILE A 238 -6.24 0.51 -16.90
N GLY A 239 -6.93 1.65 -17.05
CA GLY A 239 -8.06 2.03 -16.21
C GLY A 239 -9.19 1.00 -16.28
N LEU A 240 -9.60 0.61 -17.49
CA LEU A 240 -10.66 -0.37 -17.70
C LEU A 240 -10.26 -1.75 -17.17
N THR A 241 -9.04 -2.23 -17.43
CA THR A 241 -8.59 -3.52 -16.91
C THR A 241 -8.65 -3.56 -15.38
N VAL A 242 -8.12 -2.55 -14.70
CA VAL A 242 -8.11 -2.52 -13.22
C VAL A 242 -9.52 -2.36 -12.65
N LEU A 243 -10.36 -1.49 -13.24
CA LEU A 243 -11.74 -1.31 -12.79
C LEU A 243 -12.57 -2.57 -12.99
N THR A 244 -12.39 -3.30 -14.08
CA THR A 244 -13.05 -4.59 -14.30
C THR A 244 -12.64 -5.61 -13.23
N LEU A 245 -11.35 -5.75 -12.94
CA LEU A 245 -10.90 -6.69 -11.91
C LEU A 245 -11.45 -6.34 -10.51
N LEU A 246 -11.48 -5.06 -10.16
CA LEU A 246 -12.11 -4.58 -8.93
C LEU A 246 -13.62 -4.84 -8.94
N ALA A 247 -14.30 -4.72 -10.07
CA ALA A 247 -15.74 -4.94 -10.12
C ALA A 247 -16.12 -6.42 -10.00
N VAL A 248 -15.34 -7.34 -10.59
CA VAL A 248 -15.82 -8.72 -10.79
C VAL A 248 -14.89 -9.85 -10.33
N ASN A 249 -13.68 -9.57 -9.86
CA ASN A 249 -12.68 -10.62 -9.63
C ASN A 249 -11.78 -10.44 -8.39
N GLN A 250 -12.23 -9.67 -7.39
CA GLN A 250 -11.52 -9.53 -6.11
C GLN A 250 -12.11 -10.41 -5.01
N ASN A 251 -11.28 -11.24 -4.38
CA ASN A 251 -11.72 -12.24 -3.40
C ASN A 251 -11.57 -11.81 -1.94
N TYR A 252 -10.35 -11.43 -1.53
CA TYR A 252 -10.05 -11.00 -0.16
C TYR A 252 -9.48 -9.59 -0.20
N PRO A 253 -9.91 -8.66 0.67
CA PRO A 253 -10.81 -8.81 1.82
C PRO A 253 -12.31 -8.98 1.48
N GLY A 254 -12.69 -8.68 0.24
CA GLY A 254 -14.05 -8.73 -0.25
C GLY A 254 -14.29 -7.57 -1.22
N PRO A 255 -15.33 -7.63 -2.07
CA PRO A 255 -15.53 -6.63 -3.11
C PRO A 255 -15.71 -5.21 -2.56
N TRP A 256 -16.58 -5.04 -1.56
CA TRP A 256 -16.84 -3.70 -1.02
C TRP A 256 -15.65 -3.17 -0.20
N GLU A 257 -14.94 -4.03 0.53
CA GLU A 257 -13.76 -3.63 1.30
C GLU A 257 -12.61 -3.16 0.39
N GLY A 258 -12.38 -3.84 -0.73
CA GLY A 258 -11.36 -3.41 -1.70
C GLY A 258 -11.68 -2.05 -2.34
N LEU A 259 -12.96 -1.80 -2.64
CA LEU A 259 -13.42 -0.49 -3.11
C LEU A 259 -13.33 0.58 -2.00
N PHE A 260 -13.65 0.23 -0.76
CA PHE A 260 -13.49 1.10 0.41
C PHE A 260 -12.03 1.50 0.65
N ILE A 261 -11.09 0.57 0.45
CA ILE A 261 -9.64 0.84 0.49
C ILE A 261 -9.27 1.87 -0.58
N LEU A 262 -9.68 1.66 -1.82
CA LEU A 262 -9.37 2.59 -2.92
C LEU A 262 -9.95 3.98 -2.66
N ALA A 263 -11.18 4.05 -2.17
CA ALA A 263 -11.79 5.31 -1.74
C ALA A 263 -11.00 5.99 -0.62
N THR A 264 -10.53 5.24 0.36
CA THR A 264 -9.69 5.74 1.47
C THR A 264 -8.37 6.32 0.94
N MET A 265 -7.72 5.66 -0.03
CA MET A 265 -6.51 6.18 -0.67
C MET A 265 -6.79 7.48 -1.44
N PHE A 266 -7.87 7.53 -2.24
CA PHE A 266 -8.24 8.77 -2.94
C PHE A 266 -8.64 9.89 -1.97
N ALA A 267 -9.25 9.58 -0.83
CA ALA A 267 -9.51 10.57 0.21
C ALA A 267 -8.22 11.16 0.78
N GLY A 268 -7.18 10.35 1.01
CA GLY A 268 -5.84 10.82 1.35
C GLY A 268 -5.30 11.83 0.33
N THR A 269 -5.52 11.58 -0.97
CA THR A 269 -5.16 12.51 -2.05
C THR A 269 -5.91 13.84 -1.94
N VAL A 270 -7.21 13.79 -1.63
CA VAL A 270 -8.05 14.98 -1.46
C VAL A 270 -7.58 15.80 -0.26
N LEU A 271 -7.25 15.15 0.85
CA LEU A 271 -6.71 15.81 2.05
C LEU A 271 -5.36 16.48 1.76
N TYR A 272 -4.47 15.83 1.01
CA TYR A 272 -3.22 16.45 0.54
C TYR A 272 -3.48 17.73 -0.26
N ARG A 273 -4.42 17.68 -1.21
CA ARG A 273 -4.76 18.85 -2.04
C ARG A 273 -5.39 19.99 -1.22
N ALA A 274 -6.22 19.66 -0.24
CA ALA A 274 -6.82 20.63 0.66
C ALA A 274 -5.75 21.35 1.49
N GLU A 275 -4.77 20.61 2.00
CA GLU A 275 -3.63 21.19 2.72
C GLU A 275 -2.78 22.10 1.83
N ARG A 276 -2.60 21.75 0.55
CA ARG A 276 -1.90 22.58 -0.44
C ARG A 276 -2.72 23.75 -0.96
N ALA A 277 -3.93 23.97 -0.43
CA ALA A 277 -4.88 24.98 -0.90
C ALA A 277 -5.25 24.84 -2.40
N GLU A 278 -5.08 23.65 -2.98
CA GLU A 278 -5.49 23.35 -4.37
C GLU A 278 -7.01 23.13 -4.48
N ILE A 279 -7.64 22.72 -3.37
CA ILE A 279 -9.09 22.60 -3.22
C ILE A 279 -9.53 23.19 -1.89
N SER A 280 -10.79 23.61 -1.79
CA SER A 280 -11.33 24.15 -0.54
C SER A 280 -11.58 23.04 0.50
N TRP A 281 -11.43 23.38 1.77
CA TRP A 281 -11.78 22.50 2.89
C TRP A 281 -13.26 22.08 2.88
N LYS A 282 -14.16 22.92 2.34
CA LYS A 282 -15.57 22.56 2.11
C LYS A 282 -15.74 21.41 1.10
N ARG A 283 -14.85 21.30 0.10
CA ARG A 283 -14.85 20.14 -0.81
C ARG A 283 -14.21 18.92 -0.15
N ALA A 284 -13.17 19.15 0.66
CA ALA A 284 -12.50 18.08 1.39
C ALA A 284 -13.37 17.44 2.48
N SER A 285 -14.29 18.19 3.09
CA SER A 285 -15.20 17.67 4.13
C SER A 285 -16.13 16.58 3.62
N TRP A 286 -16.43 16.54 2.32
CA TRP A 286 -17.16 15.42 1.70
C TRP A 286 -16.44 14.08 1.85
N MET A 287 -15.12 14.06 2.11
CA MET A 287 -14.40 12.82 2.37
C MET A 287 -14.79 12.17 3.69
N ALA A 288 -15.53 12.86 4.58
CA ALA A 288 -16.15 12.23 5.74
C ALA A 288 -17.18 11.15 5.35
N LEU A 289 -17.73 11.18 4.13
CA LEU A 289 -18.60 10.11 3.63
C LEU A 289 -17.88 8.77 3.48
N VAL A 290 -16.55 8.77 3.29
CA VAL A 290 -15.77 7.55 3.12
C VAL A 290 -15.77 6.69 4.40
N PRO A 291 -15.33 7.19 5.58
CA PRO A 291 -15.41 6.40 6.81
C PRO A 291 -16.85 6.11 7.22
N LEU A 292 -17.79 7.04 6.99
CA LEU A 292 -19.22 6.80 7.30
C LEU A 292 -19.78 5.62 6.50
N ALA A 293 -19.48 5.56 5.19
CA ALA A 293 -19.90 4.43 4.36
C ALA A 293 -19.21 3.13 4.78
N GLY A 294 -17.91 3.17 5.13
CA GLY A 294 -17.20 2.00 5.66
C GLY A 294 -17.82 1.46 6.96
N ILE A 295 -18.23 2.35 7.87
CA ILE A 295 -18.91 1.99 9.12
C ILE A 295 -20.28 1.37 8.84
N TRP A 296 -21.05 1.96 7.92
CA TRP A 296 -22.36 1.45 7.53
C TRP A 296 -22.27 0.08 6.84
N LEU A 297 -21.37 -0.07 5.87
CA LEU A 297 -21.12 -1.33 5.16
C LEU A 297 -20.63 -2.45 6.08
N ALA A 298 -19.88 -2.10 7.11
CA ALA A 298 -19.42 -3.04 8.13
C ALA A 298 -20.51 -3.45 9.14
N GLY A 299 -21.79 -3.13 8.90
CA GLY A 299 -22.91 -3.44 9.80
C GLY A 299 -22.79 -4.83 10.44
N GLY A 300 -22.84 -4.87 11.77
CA GLY A 300 -22.62 -6.09 12.56
C GLY A 300 -21.17 -6.42 12.91
N ARG A 301 -20.18 -5.59 12.52
CA ARG A 301 -18.75 -5.74 12.86
C ARG A 301 -18.24 -4.54 13.68
N PRO A 302 -18.59 -4.43 14.98
CA PRO A 302 -18.24 -3.27 15.80
C PRO A 302 -16.73 -2.99 15.88
N GLY A 303 -15.89 -4.02 15.95
CA GLY A 303 -14.44 -3.84 15.96
C GLY A 303 -13.87 -3.28 14.65
N PHE A 304 -14.44 -3.64 13.50
CA PHE A 304 -14.08 -3.00 12.22
C PHE A 304 -14.53 -1.54 12.21
N GLN A 305 -15.75 -1.24 12.66
CA GLN A 305 -16.27 0.12 12.73
C GLN A 305 -15.38 1.01 13.62
N ALA A 306 -14.97 0.50 14.79
CA ALA A 306 -14.05 1.18 15.69
C ALA A 306 -12.67 1.39 15.03
N ALA A 307 -12.16 0.41 14.29
CA ALA A 307 -10.90 0.52 13.56
C ALA A 307 -10.95 1.60 12.46
N VAL A 308 -12.07 1.71 11.72
CA VAL A 308 -12.29 2.77 10.71
C VAL A 308 -12.25 4.14 11.38
N VAL A 309 -13.03 4.34 12.45
CA VAL A 309 -13.06 5.61 13.18
C VAL A 309 -11.66 5.97 13.69
N ALA A 310 -10.99 5.04 14.36
CA ALA A 310 -9.67 5.26 14.92
C ALA A 310 -8.63 5.60 13.82
N ALA A 311 -8.63 4.90 12.68
CA ALA A 311 -7.67 5.16 11.61
C ALA A 311 -7.80 6.58 11.03
N TRP A 312 -9.04 7.02 10.80
CA TRP A 312 -9.32 8.36 10.29
C TRP A 312 -9.00 9.44 11.32
N LEU A 313 -9.38 9.25 12.59
CA LEU A 313 -9.02 10.17 13.67
C LEU A 313 -7.50 10.28 13.84
N THR A 314 -6.80 9.14 13.87
CA THR A 314 -5.33 9.10 13.95
C THR A 314 -4.70 9.89 12.81
N PHE A 315 -5.19 9.74 11.57
CA PHE A 315 -4.66 10.47 10.43
C PHE A 315 -4.91 11.98 10.55
N LEU A 316 -6.13 12.39 10.93
CA LEU A 316 -6.48 13.80 11.11
C LEU A 316 -5.69 14.44 12.26
N ILE A 317 -5.50 13.74 13.39
CA ILE A 317 -4.63 14.17 14.49
C ILE A 317 -3.19 14.30 14.01
N GLY A 318 -2.67 13.31 13.27
CA GLY A 318 -1.34 13.41 12.65
C GLY A 318 -1.20 14.66 11.76
N MET A 319 -2.26 14.98 11.01
CA MET A 319 -2.33 16.17 10.17
C MET A 319 -2.32 17.46 10.99
N THR A 320 -3.02 17.55 12.14
CA THR A 320 -2.94 18.75 13.00
C THR A 320 -1.56 18.91 13.63
N LEU A 321 -0.87 17.80 13.90
CA LEU A 321 0.49 17.76 14.46
C LEU A 321 1.60 17.86 13.41
N ARG A 322 1.30 18.02 12.12
CA ARG A 322 2.27 17.93 11.01
C ARG A 322 3.47 18.88 11.08
N ASN A 323 3.31 20.02 11.76
CA ASN A 323 4.36 21.03 11.95
C ASN A 323 5.17 20.83 13.24
N ARG A 324 4.84 19.82 14.05
CA ARG A 324 5.57 19.47 15.27
C ARG A 324 6.67 18.46 14.95
N LYS A 325 7.75 18.49 15.74
CA LYS A 325 8.78 17.44 15.69
C LYS A 325 8.19 16.17 16.29
N MET A 326 8.30 15.06 15.55
CA MET A 326 7.86 13.76 16.05
C MET A 326 8.96 13.05 16.83
N PRO A 327 8.60 12.19 17.81
CA PRO A 327 9.58 11.37 18.52
C PRO A 327 10.42 10.52 17.56
N ALA A 328 11.74 10.54 17.73
CA ALA A 328 12.67 9.81 16.88
C ALA A 328 12.35 8.30 16.78
N PRO A 329 12.02 7.58 17.88
CA PRO A 329 11.66 6.17 17.81
C PRO A 329 10.46 5.89 16.88
N LEU A 330 9.42 6.72 16.96
CA LEU A 330 8.23 6.56 16.10
C LEU A 330 8.55 6.82 14.63
N THR A 331 9.36 7.84 14.34
CA THR A 331 9.79 8.10 12.96
C THR A 331 10.69 7.00 12.42
N TRP A 332 11.51 6.38 13.27
CA TRP A 332 12.35 5.25 12.89
C TRP A 332 11.52 3.99 12.62
N LEU A 333 10.52 3.70 13.45
CA LEU A 333 9.55 2.62 13.18
C LEU A 333 8.84 2.86 11.84
N GLY A 334 8.47 4.10 11.55
CA GLY A 334 7.94 4.50 10.25
C GLY A 334 8.87 4.24 9.09
N LEU A 335 10.15 4.55 9.27
CA LEU A 335 11.19 4.38 8.26
C LEU A 335 11.36 2.91 7.85
N VAL A 336 11.31 1.99 8.81
CA VAL A 336 11.47 0.53 8.59
C VAL A 336 10.13 -0.21 8.53
N SER A 337 9.00 0.52 8.55
CA SER A 337 7.63 -0.03 8.61
C SER A 337 7.32 -1.02 7.49
N TYR A 338 7.90 -0.84 6.31
CA TYR A 338 7.68 -1.74 5.18
C TYR A 338 8.32 -3.11 5.42
N SER A 339 9.55 -3.15 5.96
CA SER A 339 10.17 -4.39 6.40
C SER A 339 9.42 -5.05 7.55
N ILE A 340 9.00 -4.29 8.57
CA ILE A 340 8.20 -4.83 9.68
C ILE A 340 6.94 -5.51 9.14
N TYR A 341 6.24 -4.81 8.24
CA TYR A 341 5.01 -5.29 7.64
C TYR A 341 5.22 -6.58 6.83
N LEU A 342 6.27 -6.69 6.02
CA LEU A 342 6.48 -7.88 5.19
C LEU A 342 7.13 -9.07 5.91
N LEU A 343 7.95 -8.81 6.94
CA LEU A 343 8.70 -9.87 7.61
C LEU A 343 7.95 -10.49 8.78
N HIS A 344 7.05 -9.77 9.45
CA HIS A 344 6.39 -10.31 10.65
C HIS A 344 5.62 -11.62 10.44
N PRO A 345 4.94 -11.89 9.31
CA PRO A 345 4.20 -13.14 9.14
C PRO A 345 5.15 -14.35 9.11
N LEU A 346 6.36 -14.19 8.55
CA LEU A 346 7.36 -15.27 8.51
C LEU A 346 7.72 -15.81 9.89
N PHE A 347 7.58 -15.00 10.94
CA PHE A 347 7.92 -15.38 12.31
C PHE A 347 6.68 -15.65 13.16
N LEU A 348 5.62 -14.85 13.00
CA LEU A 348 4.40 -15.02 13.78
C LEU A 348 3.57 -16.20 13.30
N GLU A 349 3.44 -16.42 11.99
CA GLU A 349 2.68 -17.56 11.47
C GLU A 349 3.45 -18.87 11.65
N SER A 350 4.78 -18.85 11.50
CA SER A 350 5.61 -20.03 11.76
C SER A 350 5.73 -20.37 13.25
N ALA A 351 5.37 -19.46 14.17
CA ALA A 351 5.38 -19.75 15.60
C ALA A 351 4.48 -20.94 15.97
N GLN A 352 3.37 -21.15 15.26
CA GLN A 352 2.48 -22.30 15.49
C GLN A 352 3.15 -23.65 15.19
N TRP A 353 4.21 -23.66 14.38
CA TRP A 353 4.99 -24.86 14.12
C TRP A 353 5.83 -25.28 15.34
N PHE A 354 6.35 -24.31 16.08
CA PHE A 354 7.15 -24.55 17.29
C PHE A 354 6.29 -24.73 18.54
N TRP A 355 5.14 -24.06 18.59
CA TRP A 355 4.17 -24.13 19.69
C TRP A 355 2.76 -24.43 19.16
N PRO A 356 2.44 -25.71 18.87
CA PRO A 356 1.14 -26.10 18.31
C PRO A 356 -0.04 -25.86 19.25
N ASP A 357 0.20 -25.99 20.57
CA ASP A 357 -0.78 -25.66 21.62
C ASP A 357 -0.28 -24.48 22.45
N PRO A 358 -0.42 -23.24 21.95
CA PRO A 358 -0.02 -22.07 22.72
C PRO A 358 -0.91 -21.91 23.96
N ALA A 359 -2.14 -22.43 23.96
CA ALA A 359 -3.07 -22.30 25.08
C ALA A 359 -2.55 -23.01 26.35
N GLY A 360 -1.78 -24.09 26.18
CA GLY A 360 -1.11 -24.80 27.28
C GLY A 360 0.07 -24.04 27.90
N LEU A 361 0.61 -23.00 27.25
CA LEU A 361 1.72 -22.22 27.78
C LEU A 361 1.24 -21.17 28.79
N SER A 362 2.04 -20.93 29.83
CA SER A 362 1.79 -19.85 30.78
C SER A 362 1.85 -18.47 30.10
N ILE A 363 1.09 -17.51 30.62
CA ILE A 363 1.01 -16.17 30.04
C ILE A 363 2.38 -15.48 29.96
N SER A 364 3.25 -15.67 30.96
CA SER A 364 4.60 -15.11 30.99
C SER A 364 5.49 -15.67 29.87
N VAL A 365 5.39 -16.97 29.59
CA VAL A 365 6.12 -17.61 28.49
C VAL A 365 5.66 -17.04 27.15
N ARG A 366 4.34 -16.94 26.94
CA ARG A 366 3.79 -16.36 25.69
C ARG A 366 4.20 -14.91 25.48
N LEU A 367 4.19 -14.09 26.54
CA LEU A 367 4.68 -12.72 26.49
C LEU A 367 6.18 -12.65 26.20
N GLY A 368 6.97 -13.59 26.75
CA GLY A 368 8.38 -13.75 26.43
C GLY A 368 8.63 -14.09 24.97
N ILE A 369 7.86 -15.04 24.41
CA ILE A 369 7.91 -15.40 22.98
C ILE A 369 7.54 -14.18 22.12
N LEU A 370 6.45 -13.48 22.45
CA LEU A 370 6.05 -12.27 21.74
C LEU A 370 7.17 -11.22 21.74
N ALA A 371 7.76 -10.94 22.90
CA ALA A 371 8.86 -9.98 23.01
C ALA A 371 10.08 -10.38 22.17
N ALA A 372 10.44 -11.67 22.18
CA ALA A 372 11.54 -12.20 21.39
C ALA A 372 11.27 -12.10 19.88
N VAL A 373 10.06 -12.47 19.42
CA VAL A 373 9.67 -12.36 18.02
C VAL A 373 9.61 -10.90 17.57
N VAL A 374 9.06 -10.00 18.37
CA VAL A 374 9.04 -8.56 18.05
C VAL A 374 10.47 -8.00 17.97
N ALA A 375 11.36 -8.35 18.91
CA ALA A 375 12.75 -7.94 18.87
C ALA A 375 13.46 -8.46 17.60
N LEU A 376 13.23 -9.73 17.24
CA LEU A 376 13.76 -10.33 16.02
C LEU A 376 13.25 -9.63 14.76
N VAL A 377 11.94 -9.39 14.66
CA VAL A 377 11.32 -8.67 13.53
C VAL A 377 11.88 -7.26 13.41
N LEU A 378 12.04 -6.53 14.52
CA LEU A 378 12.62 -5.18 14.50
C LEU A 378 14.10 -5.20 14.11
N GLY A 379 14.89 -6.13 14.62
CA GLY A 379 16.30 -6.31 14.27
C GLY A 379 16.49 -6.63 12.78
N LEU A 380 15.76 -7.62 12.26
CA LEU A 380 15.79 -7.96 10.84
C LEU A 380 15.23 -6.86 9.95
N SER A 381 14.23 -6.12 10.42
CA SER A 381 13.71 -4.95 9.70
C SER A 381 14.75 -3.85 9.60
N ALA A 382 15.54 -3.61 10.65
CA ALA A 382 16.65 -2.66 10.63
C ALA A 382 17.74 -3.09 9.63
N LEU A 383 18.11 -4.38 9.64
CA LEU A 383 19.12 -4.94 8.74
C LEU A 383 18.67 -4.90 7.27
N THR A 384 17.49 -5.43 6.98
CA THR A 384 16.93 -5.42 5.62
C THR A 384 16.69 -4.00 5.12
N TRP A 385 16.28 -3.08 6.00
CA TRP A 385 16.19 -1.67 5.63
C TRP A 385 17.56 -1.11 5.23
N ARG A 386 18.61 -1.38 6.01
CA ARG A 386 19.96 -0.86 5.79
C ARG A 386 20.61 -1.42 4.53
N PHE A 387 20.45 -2.73 4.27
CA PHE A 387 21.17 -3.47 3.25
C PHE A 387 20.37 -3.76 1.97
N VAL A 388 19.03 -3.72 2.02
CA VAL A 388 18.17 -4.00 0.86
C VAL A 388 17.36 -2.77 0.49
N GLU A 389 16.49 -2.31 1.39
CA GLU A 389 15.51 -1.26 1.08
C GLU A 389 16.18 0.09 0.75
N ALA A 390 17.05 0.59 1.63
CA ALA A 390 17.66 1.90 1.47
C ALA A 390 18.62 1.98 0.27
N PRO A 391 19.49 0.99 0.00
CA PRO A 391 20.29 0.94 -1.23
C PRO A 391 19.43 0.91 -2.49
N ALA A 392 18.41 0.05 -2.54
CA ALA A 392 17.52 -0.05 -3.69
C ALA A 392 16.78 1.27 -3.95
N GLN A 393 16.27 1.94 -2.92
CA GLN A 393 15.62 3.24 -3.07
C GLN A 393 16.59 4.34 -3.51
N ARG A 394 17.85 4.32 -3.05
CA ARG A 394 18.88 5.26 -3.54
C ARG A 394 19.14 5.04 -5.03
N LEU A 395 19.26 3.78 -5.46
CA LEU A 395 19.41 3.43 -6.87
C LEU A 395 18.20 3.88 -7.69
N GLY A 396 16.98 3.55 -7.25
CA GLY A 396 15.75 3.98 -7.91
C GLY A 396 15.61 5.50 -7.99
N LYS A 397 16.03 6.26 -6.97
CA LYS A 397 16.07 7.73 -7.03
C LYS A 397 17.05 8.25 -8.09
N ARG A 398 18.23 7.63 -8.23
CA ARG A 398 19.22 7.98 -9.26
C ARG A 398 18.68 7.70 -10.66
N LEU A 399 18.15 6.50 -10.90
CA LEU A 399 17.58 6.10 -12.19
C LEU A 399 16.35 6.95 -12.57
N ALA A 400 15.43 7.19 -11.64
CA ALA A 400 14.29 8.07 -11.88
C ALA A 400 14.69 9.53 -12.11
N GLY A 401 15.85 9.96 -11.62
CA GLY A 401 16.38 11.32 -11.82
C GLY A 401 16.67 11.63 -13.30
N GLN A 402 17.07 10.62 -14.08
CA GLN A 402 17.36 10.74 -15.51
C GLN A 402 16.11 11.15 -16.33
N TRP A 403 14.92 10.94 -15.78
CA TRP A 403 13.64 11.23 -16.43
C TRP A 403 13.06 12.60 -16.07
N ARG A 404 13.67 13.36 -15.14
CA ARG A 404 13.18 14.69 -14.70
C ARG A 404 13.26 15.77 -15.79
N GLY A 405 14.12 15.60 -16.79
CA GLY A 405 14.32 16.57 -17.88
C GLY A 405 13.34 16.43 -19.05
N ARG A 406 12.60 15.31 -19.16
CA ARG A 406 11.60 15.08 -20.22
C ARG A 406 10.21 15.42 -19.68
N ARG A 407 9.94 16.71 -19.45
CA ARG A 407 8.59 17.15 -19.04
C ARG A 407 7.61 16.78 -20.15
N GLU A 408 6.66 15.89 -19.85
CA GLU A 408 5.53 15.67 -20.76
C GLU A 408 4.74 16.98 -20.88
N PRO A 409 4.35 17.43 -22.09
CA PRO A 409 3.52 18.61 -22.23
C PRO A 409 2.20 18.33 -21.49
N VAL A 410 2.00 19.03 -20.38
CA VAL A 410 0.70 19.07 -19.72
C VAL A 410 -0.20 19.81 -20.71
N SER A 411 -1.13 19.09 -21.33
CA SER A 411 -2.21 19.70 -22.11
C SER A 411 -3.07 20.46 -21.11
N GLY A 412 -2.74 21.72 -20.87
CA GLY A 412 -3.61 22.65 -20.15
C GLY A 412 -4.93 22.77 -20.90
N PRO A 413 -6.06 22.94 -20.20
CA PRO A 413 -7.30 23.28 -20.87
C PRO A 413 -7.09 24.59 -21.63
N SER A 414 -7.39 24.59 -22.93
CA SER A 414 -7.53 25.81 -23.70
C SER A 414 -8.60 26.65 -23.02
N VAL A 415 -8.19 27.73 -22.37
CA VAL A 415 -9.11 28.78 -21.94
C VAL A 415 -9.68 29.37 -23.22
N ARG A 416 -10.92 29.03 -23.51
CA ARG A 416 -11.83 29.83 -24.32
C ARG A 416 -13.11 29.98 -23.52
#